data_AF-A0A832JY54-F1
#
_entry.id   AF-A0A832JY54-F1
#
_cell.length_a   1.000
_cell.length_b   1.000
_cell.length_c   1.000
_cell.angle_alpha   90.00
_cell.angle_beta   90.00
_cell.angle_gamma   90.00
#
_symmetry.space_group_name_H-M   'P 1'
#
loop_
_entity.id
_entity.type
_entity.pdbx_description
1 polymer ?
#
loop_
_entity_poly.entity_id
_entity_poly.type
_entity_poly.pdbx_seq_one_letter_code
_entity_poly.pdbx_strand_id
1 'polypeptide(L)'
;MRATLIAESIHVTPEDLLLIPDSGTTRVVQDYRYKRTGNGRIFRYGEYTLNPGEAWKGSDEPTLLQKAEHHLRHGKKYSYYDYSFRLISAWALGVVVLASPLVLAWLRRKNKRHMNSRTVA
;
A
#
# COMPACT_ATOMS: atom_id res chain seq x y z
N MET A 1 -31.31 -38.76 9.74
CA MET A 1 -32.35 -37.84 9.22
C MET A 1 -31.66 -36.66 8.56
N ARG A 2 -31.95 -36.38 7.29
CA ARG A 2 -31.45 -35.19 6.58
C ARG A 2 -32.63 -34.24 6.39
N ALA A 3 -32.52 -33.02 6.91
CA ALA A 3 -33.47 -31.95 6.65
C ALA A 3 -33.00 -31.20 5.39
N THR A 4 -33.86 -31.14 4.37
CA THR A 4 -33.64 -30.35 3.17
C THR A 4 -34.49 -29.09 3.30
N LEU A 5 -33.83 -27.93 3.45
CA LEU A 5 -34.51 -26.64 3.42
C LEU A 5 -34.76 -26.26 1.95
N ILE A 6 -36.04 -26.21 1.57
CA ILE A 6 -36.49 -25.67 0.28
C ILE A 6 -36.89 -24.22 0.55
N ALA A 7 -36.09 -23.26 0.10
CA ALA A 7 -36.48 -21.85 0.15
C ALA A 7 -37.51 -21.59 -0.95
N GLU A 8 -38.75 -21.33 -0.57
CA GLU A 8 -39.90 -21.18 -1.49
C GLU A 8 -39.99 -19.78 -2.11
N SER A 9 -39.40 -18.76 -1.48
CA SER A 9 -39.29 -17.43 -2.07
C SER A 9 -38.15 -16.63 -1.46
N ILE A 10 -37.48 -15.84 -2.32
CA ILE A 10 -36.50 -14.84 -1.92
C ILE A 10 -37.19 -13.48 -2.04
N HIS A 11 -37.50 -12.85 -0.92
CA HIS A 11 -37.94 -11.46 -0.90
C HIS A 11 -36.72 -10.55 -0.91
N VAL A 12 -36.51 -9.85 -2.04
CA VAL A 12 -35.49 -8.80 -2.17
C VAL A 12 -36.14 -7.48 -1.78
N THR A 13 -35.69 -6.89 -0.67
CA THR A 13 -36.15 -5.57 -0.22
C THR A 13 -35.49 -4.48 -1.08
N PRO A 14 -36.25 -3.59 -1.74
CA PRO A 14 -35.71 -2.61 -2.71
C PRO A 14 -35.09 -1.36 -2.05
N GLU A 15 -34.82 -1.37 -0.74
CA GLU A 15 -34.37 -0.17 -0.03
C GLU A 15 -32.85 0.05 -0.13
N ASP A 16 -32.10 -1.00 -0.49
CA ASP A 16 -30.69 -0.93 -0.89
C ASP A 16 -30.56 -1.29 -2.37
N LEU A 17 -31.23 -0.52 -3.25
CA LEU A 17 -30.95 -0.56 -4.68
C LEU A 17 -29.52 -0.09 -4.89
N LEU A 18 -28.57 -1.02 -4.80
CA LEU A 18 -27.34 -0.99 -5.57
C LEU A 18 -27.76 -0.57 -6.97
N LEU A 19 -27.45 0.68 -7.34
CA LEU A 19 -27.64 1.20 -8.69
C LEU A 19 -26.83 0.29 -9.61
N ILE A 20 -27.45 -0.79 -10.08
CA ILE A 20 -26.87 -1.67 -11.10
C ILE A 20 -26.73 -0.75 -12.30
N PRO A 21 -25.50 -0.42 -12.68
CA PRO A 21 -25.31 0.71 -13.54
C PRO A 21 -25.83 0.30 -14.93
N ASP A 22 -26.69 1.14 -15.51
CA ASP A 22 -27.45 0.89 -16.74
C ASP A 22 -26.61 0.25 -17.86
N SER A 23 -27.00 -0.95 -18.31
CA SER A 23 -26.28 -1.74 -19.31
C SER A 23 -26.20 -1.06 -20.69
N GLY A 24 -26.97 0.00 -20.93
CA GLY A 24 -27.04 0.75 -22.19
C GLY A 24 -26.00 1.84 -22.37
N THR A 25 -25.04 2.00 -21.45
CA THR A 25 -24.06 3.11 -21.51
C THR A 25 -22.63 2.63 -21.69
N THR A 26 -21.87 3.34 -22.52
CA THR A 26 -20.42 3.14 -22.66
C THR A 26 -19.71 3.51 -21.36
N ARG A 27 -18.77 2.67 -20.90
CA ARG A 27 -18.06 2.86 -19.63
C ARG A 27 -16.58 2.68 -19.72
N VAL A 28 -15.85 3.40 -18.87
CA VAL A 28 -14.44 3.15 -18.61
C VAL A 28 -14.32 2.06 -17.54
N VAL A 29 -13.67 0.96 -17.89
CA VAL A 29 -13.43 -0.19 -17.02
C VAL A 29 -11.98 -0.16 -16.55
N GLN A 30 -11.80 -0.29 -15.24
CA GLN A 30 -10.50 -0.51 -14.61
C GLN A 30 -10.36 -2.00 -14.27
N ASP A 31 -9.60 -2.73 -15.08
CA ASP A 31 -9.45 -4.17 -14.95
C ASP A 31 -8.15 -4.54 -14.23
N TYR A 32 -8.32 -5.07 -13.02
CA TYR A 32 -7.22 -5.47 -12.14
C TYR A 32 -6.57 -6.79 -12.53
N ARG A 33 -7.12 -7.57 -13.47
CA ARG A 33 -6.47 -8.78 -14.01
C ARG A 33 -5.14 -8.46 -14.67
N TYR A 34 -5.02 -7.24 -15.21
CA TYR A 34 -3.80 -6.71 -15.82
C TYR A 34 -2.80 -6.13 -14.83
N LYS A 35 -3.05 -6.19 -13.52
CA LYS A 35 -2.11 -5.72 -12.52
C LYS A 35 -0.77 -6.46 -12.66
N ARG A 36 0.33 -5.71 -12.71
CA ARG A 36 1.69 -6.24 -12.81
C ARG A 36 2.67 -5.43 -11.96
N THR A 37 3.72 -6.07 -11.49
CA THR A 37 4.75 -5.46 -10.65
C THR A 37 6.13 -5.85 -11.15
N GLY A 38 7.07 -4.91 -11.18
CA GLY A 38 8.44 -5.18 -11.61
C GLY A 38 9.34 -3.95 -11.47
N ASN A 39 10.63 -4.16 -11.17
CA ASN A 39 11.65 -3.10 -11.08
C ASN A 39 11.25 -1.90 -10.20
N GLY A 40 10.58 -2.16 -9.08
CA GLY A 40 10.09 -1.12 -8.16
C GLY A 40 8.93 -0.31 -8.72
N ARG A 41 8.23 -0.80 -9.75
CA ARG A 41 7.07 -0.16 -10.38
C ARG A 41 5.87 -1.08 -10.29
N ILE A 42 4.68 -0.47 -10.29
CA ILE A 42 3.40 -1.18 -10.17
C ILE A 42 2.46 -0.59 -11.22
N PHE A 43 2.07 -1.41 -12.18
CA PHE A 43 0.94 -1.14 -13.06
C PHE A 43 -0.32 -1.67 -12.37
N ARG A 44 -1.22 -0.76 -11.94
CA ARG A 44 -2.31 -1.09 -11.01
C ARG A 44 -3.48 -1.81 -11.67
N TYR A 45 -3.87 -1.37 -12.85
CA TYR A 45 -5.00 -1.89 -13.61
C TYR A 45 -4.85 -1.51 -15.09
N GLY A 46 -5.45 -2.32 -15.98
CA GLY A 46 -5.66 -1.96 -17.37
C GLY A 46 -6.92 -1.10 -17.51
N GLU A 47 -6.86 -0.05 -18.31
CA GLU A 47 -8.01 0.81 -18.56
C GLU A 47 -8.47 0.69 -20.02
N TYR A 48 -9.76 0.42 -20.22
CA TYR A 48 -10.39 0.34 -21.53
C TYR A 48 -11.85 0.76 -21.48
N THR A 49 -12.38 1.11 -22.65
CA THR A 49 -13.78 1.46 -22.84
C THR A 49 -14.58 0.21 -23.19
N LEU A 50 -15.69 -0.03 -22.50
CA LEU A 50 -16.63 -1.12 -22.74
C LEU A 50 -17.95 -0.54 -23.26
N ASN A 51 -18.34 -0.94 -24.46
CA ASN A 51 -19.63 -0.54 -25.03
C ASN A 51 -20.76 -1.47 -24.60
N PRO A 52 -22.03 -1.02 -24.67
CA PRO A 52 -23.19 -1.86 -24.41
C PRO A 52 -23.18 -3.12 -25.28
N GLY A 53 -23.34 -4.29 -24.67
CA GLY A 53 -23.34 -5.59 -25.36
C GLY A 53 -21.96 -6.10 -25.79
N GLU A 54 -20.88 -5.33 -25.57
CA GLU A 54 -19.51 -5.80 -25.81
C GLU A 54 -19.09 -6.77 -24.71
N ALA A 55 -18.39 -7.85 -25.09
CA ALA A 55 -17.82 -8.77 -24.13
C ALA A 55 -16.61 -8.13 -23.41
N TRP A 56 -16.37 -8.54 -22.17
CA TRP A 56 -15.17 -8.15 -21.45
C TRP A 56 -13.93 -8.60 -22.21
N LYS A 57 -12.88 -7.77 -22.22
CA LYS A 57 -11.59 -8.17 -22.79
C LYS A 57 -11.08 -9.42 -22.05
N GLY A 58 -10.32 -10.27 -22.76
CA GLY A 58 -9.70 -11.46 -22.18
C GLY A 58 -8.70 -11.10 -21.08
N SER A 59 -8.01 -12.07 -20.50
CA SER A 59 -6.84 -11.81 -19.63
C SER A 59 -5.57 -11.47 -20.43
N ASP A 60 -5.56 -11.84 -21.71
CA ASP A 60 -4.37 -11.86 -22.56
C ASP A 60 -4.44 -10.83 -23.69
N GLU A 61 -5.23 -9.77 -23.50
CA GLU A 61 -5.37 -8.73 -24.51
C GLU A 61 -4.01 -8.04 -24.75
N PRO A 62 -3.45 -8.11 -25.96
CA PRO A 62 -2.07 -7.70 -26.21
C PRO A 62 -1.87 -6.19 -25.99
N THR A 63 -2.89 -5.38 -26.26
CA THR A 63 -2.83 -3.92 -26.09
C THR A 63 -2.71 -3.51 -24.62
N LEU A 64 -3.42 -4.19 -23.73
CA LEU A 64 -3.38 -3.92 -22.28
C LEU A 64 -2.10 -4.47 -21.66
N LEU A 65 -1.62 -5.62 -22.11
CA LEU A 65 -0.32 -6.17 -21.70
C LEU A 65 0.83 -5.25 -22.14
N GLN A 66 0.80 -4.73 -23.36
CA GLN A 66 1.83 -3.80 -23.83
C GLN A 66 1.83 -2.49 -23.03
N LYS A 67 0.66 -1.96 -22.67
CA LYS A 67 0.56 -0.80 -21.75
C LYS A 67 1.18 -1.12 -20.38
N ALA A 68 0.90 -2.30 -19.84
CA ALA A 68 1.46 -2.74 -18.57
C ALA A 68 2.99 -2.81 -18.65
N GLU A 69 3.55 -3.46 -19.69
CA GLU A 69 4.99 -3.53 -19.91
C GLU A 69 5.63 -2.16 -20.07
N HIS A 70 5.02 -1.29 -20.88
CA HIS A 70 5.49 0.07 -21.07
C HIS A 70 5.56 0.83 -19.74
N HIS A 71 4.53 0.71 -18.91
CA HIS A 71 4.49 1.32 -17.57
C HIS A 71 5.55 0.71 -16.63
N LEU A 72 5.81 -0.58 -16.71
CA LEU A 72 6.86 -1.22 -15.90
C LEU A 72 8.28 -0.83 -16.33
N ARG A 73 8.49 -0.46 -17.60
CA ARG A 73 9.79 0.02 -18.09
C ARG A 73 10.00 1.50 -17.78
N HIS A 74 8.99 2.33 -18.07
CA HIS A 74 9.13 3.81 -18.06
C HIS A 74 8.37 4.52 -16.94
N GLY A 75 7.50 3.82 -16.21
CA GLY A 75 6.66 4.42 -15.17
C GLY A 75 7.45 4.94 -13.97
N LYS A 76 6.76 5.66 -13.09
CA LYS A 76 7.35 6.16 -11.85
C LYS A 76 7.65 4.98 -10.92
N LYS A 77 8.90 4.88 -10.45
CA LYS A 77 9.26 3.93 -9.40
C LYS A 77 8.54 4.31 -8.11
N TYR A 78 7.87 3.36 -7.49
CA TYR A 78 7.35 3.51 -6.14
C TYR A 78 8.55 3.41 -5.20
N SER A 79 8.91 4.51 -4.54
CA SER A 79 9.98 4.55 -3.53
C SER A 79 9.60 3.84 -2.22
N TYR A 80 8.57 2.99 -2.24
CA TYR A 80 7.84 2.58 -1.04
C TYR A 80 8.65 1.73 -0.05
N TYR A 81 9.84 1.32 -0.44
CA TYR A 81 10.85 0.78 0.48
C TYR A 81 12.18 1.38 0.09
N ASP A 82 12.38 2.65 0.43
CA ASP A 82 13.73 3.20 0.47
C ASP A 82 14.47 2.44 1.59
N TYR A 83 15.02 1.29 1.23
CA TYR A 83 15.85 0.44 2.10
C TYR A 83 16.91 1.30 2.79
N SER A 84 17.39 2.32 2.09
CA SER A 84 18.24 3.40 2.58
C SER A 84 17.67 4.06 3.83
N PHE A 85 16.39 4.45 3.87
CA PHE A 85 15.79 5.09 5.04
C PHE A 85 15.73 4.14 6.24
N ARG A 86 15.39 2.86 6.03
CA ARG A 86 15.38 1.85 7.10
C ARG A 86 16.78 1.57 7.64
N LEU A 87 17.76 1.51 6.75
CA LEU A 87 19.16 1.29 7.11
C LEU A 87 19.71 2.51 7.87
N ILE A 88 19.45 3.73 7.38
CA ILE A 88 19.86 4.98 8.03
C ILE A 88 19.23 5.10 9.43
N SER A 89 17.93 4.80 9.56
CA SER A 89 17.25 4.84 10.86
C SER A 89 17.75 3.76 11.82
N ALA A 90 18.08 2.55 11.33
CA ALA A 90 18.72 1.51 12.14
C ALA A 90 20.11 1.94 12.65
N TRP A 91 20.93 2.55 11.78
CA TRP A 91 22.24 3.09 12.17
C TRP A 91 22.12 4.24 13.18
N ALA A 92 21.19 5.16 12.96
CA ALA A 92 20.94 6.27 13.88
C ALA A 92 20.54 5.76 15.27
N LEU A 93 19.66 4.75 15.33
CA LEU A 93 19.28 4.11 16.59
C LEU A 93 20.48 3.43 17.27
N GLY A 94 21.30 2.71 16.51
CA GLY A 94 22.51 2.06 17.02
C GLY A 94 23.48 3.07 17.64
N VAL A 95 23.72 4.21 16.98
CA VAL A 95 24.58 5.28 17.52
C VAL A 95 24.01 5.84 18.83
N VAL A 96 22.71 6.11 18.90
CA VAL A 96 22.07 6.63 20.12
C VAL A 96 22.21 5.66 21.28
N VAL A 97 21.96 4.36 21.05
CA VAL A 97 22.07 3.32 22.10
C VAL A 97 23.51 3.18 22.59
N LEU A 98 24.49 3.19 21.69
CA LEU A 98 25.91 3.06 22.03
C LEU A 98 26.49 4.31 22.70
N ALA A 99 26.05 5.50 22.31
CA ALA A 99 26.51 6.76 22.88
C ALA A 99 25.83 7.11 24.22
N SER A 100 24.63 6.58 24.46
CA SER A 100 23.82 6.82 25.67
C SER A 100 24.60 6.65 27.00
N PRO A 101 25.33 5.54 27.25
CA PRO A 101 26.02 5.35 28.52
C PRO A 101 27.16 6.36 28.75
N LEU A 102 27.87 6.76 27.68
CA LEU A 102 28.92 7.76 27.74
C LEU A 102 28.36 9.14 28.06
N VAL A 103 27.28 9.53 27.39
CA VAL A 103 26.58 10.81 27.64
C VAL A 103 26.03 10.85 29.07
N LEU A 104 25.39 9.78 29.53
CA LEU A 104 24.88 9.67 30.90
C LEU A 104 26.01 9.74 31.95
N ALA A 105 27.12 9.05 31.73
CA ALA A 105 28.28 9.10 32.62
C ALA A 105 28.89 10.50 32.68
N TRP A 106 28.99 11.19 31.53
CA TRP A 106 29.50 12.55 31.46
C TRP A 106 28.59 13.55 32.19
N LEU A 107 27.27 13.47 31.97
CA LEU A 107 26.28 14.31 32.65
C LEU A 107 26.32 14.12 34.17
N ARG A 108 26.41 12.86 34.65
CA ARG A 108 26.53 12.56 36.09
C ARG A 108 27.81 13.15 36.70
N ARG A 109 28.95 13.09 35.99
CA ARG A 109 30.21 13.69 36.46
C ARG A 109 30.12 15.22 36.55
N LYS A 110 29.46 15.87 35.59
CA LYS A 110 29.27 17.33 35.60
C LYS A 110 28.42 17.78 36.80
N ASN A 111 27.33 17.07 37.10
CA ASN A 111 26.49 17.39 38.26
C ASN A 111 27.23 17.29 39.60
N LYS A 112 28.07 16.26 39.79
CA LYS A 112 28.87 16.12 41.01
C LYS A 112 29.85 17.28 41.23
N ARG A 113 30.44 17.82 40.15
CA ARG A 113 31.35 18.97 40.22
C ARG A 113 30.67 20.25 40.68
N HIS A 114 29.39 20.43 40.31
CA HIS A 114 28.60 21.59 40.75
C HIS A 114 28.11 21.50 42.21
N MET A 115 27.92 20.29 42.77
CA MET A 115 27.53 20.16 44.18
C MET A 115 28.71 20.36 45.14
N ASN A 116 29.89 19.82 44.82
CA ASN A 116 31.08 19.98 45.67
C ASN A 116 31.57 21.44 45.76
N SER A 117 31.23 22.29 44.80
CA SER A 117 31.58 23.72 44.82
C SER A 117 30.60 24.58 45.64
N ARG A 118 29.48 24.01 46.12
CA ARG A 118 28.51 24.70 47.00
C ARG A 118 28.66 24.37 48.48
N THR A 119 29.43 23.34 48.84
CA THR A 119 29.58 22.86 50.23
C THR A 119 30.85 23.40 50.93
N VAL A 120 31.65 24.20 50.22
CA VAL A 120 32.94 24.76 50.72
C VAL A 120 32.84 26.29 50.90
N ALA A 121 31.62 26.81 51.06
CA ALA A 121 31.34 28.19 51.46
C ALA A 121 30.48 28.15 52.72
#